data_AF-A0A1M5PL53-F1
#
_entry.id   AF-A0A1M5PL53-F1
#
_cell.length_a   1.000
_cell.length_b   1.000
_cell.length_c   1.000
_cell.angle_alpha   90.00
_cell.angle_beta   90.00
_cell.angle_gamma   90.00
#
_symmetry.space_group_name_H-M   'P 1'
#
loop_
_entity.id
_entity.type
_entity.pdbx_description
1 polymer ?
#
loop_
_entity_poly.entity_id
_entity_poly.type
_entity_poly.pdbx_seq_one_letter_code
_entity_poly.pdbx_strand_id
1 'polypeptide(L)' 'MLILSKKEIRENYFMLDAIKDLKQGLQAKNNAMIKNPHRTVIHIPTFNGSDLYMPSADVSSDIASVKEII' A
#
# COMPACT_ATOMS: atom_id res chain seq x y z
N MET A 1 -0.26 6.59 -17.79
CA MET A 1 0.14 5.60 -16.77
C MET A 1 1.63 5.72 -16.56
N LEU A 2 2.06 6.08 -15.36
CA LEU A 2 3.47 6.14 -14.99
C LEU A 2 3.90 4.76 -14.49
N ILE A 3 5.07 4.27 -14.92
CA ILE A 3 5.64 3.00 -14.45
C ILE A 3 6.96 3.34 -13.77
N LEU A 4 7.14 2.86 -12.54
CA LEU A 4 8.35 3.07 -11.75
C LEU A 4 9.02 1.72 -11.47
N SER A 5 10.29 1.61 -11.86
CA SER A 5 11.15 0.49 -11.51
C SER A 5 11.61 0.56 -10.06
N LYS A 6 12.11 -0.57 -9.55
CA LYS A 6 12.75 -0.62 -8.22
C LYS A 6 13.91 0.37 -8.09
N LYS A 7 14.65 0.61 -9.17
CA LYS A 7 15.77 1.55 -9.18
C LYS A 7 15.25 2.98 -8.97
N GLU A 8 14.26 3.38 -9.75
CA GLU A 8 13.65 4.72 -9.65
C GLU A 8 13.01 4.95 -8.28
N ILE A 9 12.31 3.95 -7.71
CA ILE A 9 11.75 4.07 -6.35
C ILE A 9 12.86 4.30 -5.33
N ARG A 10 13.97 3.54 -5.40
CA ARG A 10 15.10 3.68 -4.46
C ARG A 10 15.83 5.02 -4.59
N GLU A 11 15.83 5.61 -5.77
CA GLU A 11 16.50 6.90 -6.04
C GLU A 11 15.61 8.10 -5.67
N ASN A 12 14.29 7.91 -5.52
CA ASN A 12 13.33 8.99 -5.33
C ASN A 12 12.48 8.90 -4.04
N TYR A 13 12.55 7.81 -3.28
CA TYR A 13 11.78 7.63 -2.04
C TYR A 13 12.66 7.11 -0.91
N PHE A 14 12.79 7.90 0.15
CA PHE A 14 13.70 7.61 1.26
C PHE A 14 12.94 7.29 2.55
N MET A 15 13.68 6.84 3.56
CA MET A 15 13.09 6.45 4.85
C MET A 15 12.38 7.62 5.55
N LEU A 16 12.89 8.86 5.39
CA LEU A 16 12.26 10.05 5.96
C LEU A 16 10.89 10.32 5.34
N ASP A 17 10.75 10.11 4.02
CA ASP A 17 9.47 10.23 3.30
C ASP A 17 8.51 9.15 3.81
N ALA A 18 8.97 7.90 3.91
CA ALA A 18 8.19 6.78 4.43
C ALA A 18 7.64 7.03 5.84
N ILE A 19 8.46 7.57 6.74
CA ILE A 19 8.03 7.90 8.11
C ILE A 19 6.99 9.02 8.11
N LYS A 20 7.20 10.07 7.31
CA LYS A 20 6.28 11.20 7.20
C LYS A 20 4.92 10.74 6.66
N ASP A 21 4.91 10.02 5.56
CA ASP A 21 3.69 9.55 4.90
C ASP A 21 2.93 8.55 5.78
N LEU A 22 3.64 7.66 6.47
CA LEU A 22 3.02 6.73 7.42
C LEU A 22 2.32 7.47 8.57
N LYS A 23 2.94 8.51 9.14
CA LYS A 23 2.31 9.30 10.20
C LYS A 23 1.01 9.96 9.71
N GLN A 24 1.04 10.53 8.51
CA GLN A 24 -0.15 11.14 7.90
C GLN A 24 -1.24 10.10 7.66
N GLY A 25 -0.89 8.96 7.08
CA GLY A 25 -1.83 7.85 6.84
C GLY A 25 -2.44 7.30 8.14
N LEU A 26 -1.65 7.17 9.21
CA LEU A 26 -2.18 6.74 10.52
C LEU A 26 -3.16 7.75 11.12
N GLN A 27 -2.90 9.05 10.97
CA GLN A 27 -3.84 10.10 11.39
C GLN A 27 -5.13 10.06 10.57
N ALA A 28 -5.02 9.94 9.24
CA ALA A 28 -6.18 9.81 8.34
C ALA A 28 -7.02 8.56 8.66
N LYS A 29 -6.36 7.43 8.95
CA LYS A 29 -7.02 6.20 9.41
C LYS A 29 -7.78 6.41 10.72
N ASN A 30 -7.15 7.06 11.71
CA ASN A 30 -7.78 7.36 12.98
C ASN A 30 -9.02 8.25 12.81
N ASN A 31 -9.00 9.14 11.81
CA ASN A 31 -10.11 10.02 11.45
C ASN A 31 -11.13 9.37 10.49
N ALA A 32 -11.07 8.05 10.27
CA ALA A 32 -11.94 7.29 9.37
C ALA A 32 -11.92 7.74 7.89
N MET A 33 -10.85 8.42 7.47
CA MET A 33 -10.63 8.90 6.10
C MET A 33 -10.00 7.83 5.20
N ILE A 34 -9.59 6.70 5.75
CA ILE A 34 -9.09 5.55 4.98
C ILE A 34 -10.16 4.47 4.88
N LYS A 35 -10.49 4.09 3.65
CA LYS A 35 -11.31 2.92 3.31
C LYS A 35 -10.39 1.78 2.92
N ASN A 36 -10.15 0.86 3.84
CA ASN A 36 -9.30 -0.30 3.64
C ASN A 36 -10.06 -1.58 4.07
N PRO A 37 -10.73 -2.29 3.16
CA PRO A 37 -11.39 -3.54 3.52
C PRO A 37 -10.36 -4.58 3.98
N HIS A 38 -10.84 -5.66 4.60
CA HIS A 38 -9.97 -6.77 4.95
C HIS A 38 -9.27 -7.30 3.69
N ARG A 39 -7.96 -7.56 3.80
CA ARG A 39 -7.16 -8.07 2.68
C ARG A 39 -7.70 -9.41 2.17
N THR A 40 -7.59 -9.64 0.87
CA THR A 40 -7.86 -10.96 0.29
C THR A 40 -6.57 -11.77 0.32
N VAL A 41 -6.66 -13.02 0.77
CA VAL A 41 -5.52 -13.95 0.82
C VAL A 41 -5.87 -15.18 0.00
N ILE A 42 -5.05 -15.47 -1.00
CA ILE A 42 -5.17 -16.67 -1.83
C ILE A 42 -4.00 -17.58 -1.46
N HIS A 43 -4.29 -18.70 -0.82
CA HIS A 43 -3.26 -19.71 -0.54
C HIS A 43 -2.92 -20.46 -1.83
N ILE A 44 -1.62 -20.64 -2.09
CA ILE A 44 -1.12 -21.40 -3.24
C ILE A 44 -0.30 -22.59 -2.72
N PRO A 45 -0.95 -23.73 -2.42
CA PRO A 45 -0.32 -24.87 -1.75
C PRO A 45 0.88 -25.42 -2.51
N THR A 46 0.83 -25.41 -3.85
CA THR A 46 1.89 -25.92 -4.73
C THR A 46 3.25 -25.24 -4.50
N PHE A 47 3.25 -23.98 -4.06
CA PHE A 47 4.48 -23.22 -3.80
C PHE A 47 4.71 -22.97 -2.30
N ASN A 48 3.89 -23.56 -1.43
CA ASN A 48 3.86 -23.21 0.00
C ASN A 48 3.80 -21.68 0.23
N GLY A 49 3.06 -20.98 -0.63
CA GLY A 49 3.02 -19.53 -0.72
C GLY A 49 1.61 -18.96 -0.61
N SER A 50 1.48 -17.64 -0.66
CA SER A 50 0.18 -16.96 -0.65
C SER A 50 0.25 -15.64 -1.40
N ASP A 51 -0.77 -15.36 -2.18
CA ASP A 51 -0.97 -14.08 -2.85
C ASP A 51 -1.93 -13.21 -2.03
N LEU A 52 -1.55 -11.95 -1.82
CA LEU A 52 -2.25 -11.00 -0.96
C LEU A 52 -2.64 -9.74 -1.74
N TYR A 53 -3.94 -9.46 -1.79
CA TYR A 53 -4.48 -8.21 -2.32
C TYR A 53 -4.89 -7.28 -1.18
N MET A 54 -4.30 -6.09 -1.14
CA MET A 54 -4.54 -5.08 -0.13
C MET A 54 -5.01 -3.77 -0.78
N PRO A 55 -6.30 -3.66 -1.15
CA PRO A 55 -6.87 -2.42 -1.65
C PRO A 55 -7.07 -1.41 -0.50
N SER A 56 -6.82 -0.13 -0.78
CA SER A 56 -7.05 0.97 0.15
C SER A 56 -7.31 2.27 -0.61
N ALA A 57 -8.20 3.10 -0.08
CA ALA A 57 -8.41 4.46 -0.55
C ALA A 57 -8.36 5.44 0.62
N ASP A 58 -7.56 6.50 0.49
CA ASP A 58 -7.52 7.63 1.41
C ASP A 58 -8.29 8.79 0.77
N VAL A 59 -9.48 9.08 1.31
CA VAL A 59 -10.35 10.16 0.82
C VAL A 59 -9.89 11.54 1.26
N SER A 60 -8.90 11.65 2.15
CA SER A 60 -8.32 12.95 2.54
C SER A 60 -7.25 13.45 1.57
N SER A 61 -6.63 12.54 0.82
CA SER A 61 -5.55 12.82 -0.12
C SER A 61 -5.90 12.50 -1.57
N ASP A 62 -7.12 12.04 -1.85
CA ASP A 62 -7.59 11.55 -3.16
C ASP A 62 -6.70 10.46 -3.76
N ILE A 63 -6.18 9.57 -2.91
CA ILE A 63 -5.30 8.46 -3.31
C ILE A 63 -6.05 7.13 -3.17
N ALA A 64 -6.11 6.36 -4.26
CA ALA A 64 -6.55 4.96 -4.23
C ALA A 64 -5.44 4.06 -4.78
N SER A 65 -5.16 2.96 -4.08
CA SER A 65 -4.15 1.98 -4.51
C SER A 65 -4.52 0.56 -4.09
N VAL A 66 -3.92 -0.40 -4.78
CA VAL A 66 -3.92 -1.81 -4.40
C VAL A 66 -2.47 -2.27 -4.39
N LYS A 67 -2.06 -2.92 -3.29
CA LYS A 67 -0.80 -3.63 -3.23
C LYS A 67 -1.06 -5.12 -3.34
N GLU A 68 -0.45 -5.73 -4.35
CA GLU A 68 -0.36 -7.17 -4.53
C GLU A 68 0.99 -7.66 -3.99
N ILE A 69 1.00 -8.80 -3.29
CA ILE A 69 2.21 -9.47 -2.81
C ILE A 69 2.07 -10.96 -3.07
N ILE A 70 2.97 -11.50 -3.90
CA ILE A 70 3.07 -12.91 -4.29
C ILE A 70 4.19 -13.58 -3.49
#